data_AF-A0A831K3V7-F1
#
_entry.id   AF-A0A831K3V7-F1
#
_cell.length_a   1.000
_cell.length_b   1.000
_cell.length_c   1.000
_cell.angle_alpha   90.00
_cell.angle_beta   90.00
_cell.angle_gamma   90.00
#
_symmetry.space_group_name_H-M   'P 1'
#
loop_
_entity.id
_entity.type
_entity.pdbx_description
1 polymer ?
#
loop_
_entity_poly.entity_id
_entity_poly.type
_entity_poly.pdbx_seq_one_letter_code
_entity_poly.pdbx_strand_id
1 'polypeptide(L)'
;MNISAIQAYLQEHELDGWLMADFHGFNTIAMAMLKLSGMVTRRSFYFIPSSGEPTALIHAIEQDKFEKLPGKKVTFSSYKLLESSLKDILIESKKIAMEYSPMGRLPYIGIVDGG
;
A
#
# COMPACT_ATOMS: atom_id res chain seq x y z
N MET A 1 0.09 -9.74 -10.66
CA MET A 1 -0.95 -9.39 -9.67
C MET A 1 -2.28 -9.40 -10.40
N ASN A 2 -3.28 -10.10 -9.89
CA ASN A 2 -4.63 -10.10 -10.47
C ASN A 2 -5.50 -9.15 -9.63
N ILE A 3 -5.65 -7.91 -10.09
CA ILE A 3 -6.39 -6.87 -9.35
C ILE A 3 -7.86 -7.26 -9.19
N SER A 4 -8.49 -7.78 -10.25
CA SER A 4 -9.90 -8.16 -10.22
C SER A 4 -10.21 -9.24 -9.19
N ALA A 5 -9.30 -10.23 -9.04
CA ALA A 5 -9.46 -11.25 -8.00
C ALA A 5 -9.31 -10.67 -6.58
N ILE A 6 -8.36 -9.73 -6.38
CA ILE A 6 -8.18 -9.04 -5.11
C ILE A 6 -9.42 -8.20 -4.78
N GLN A 7 -9.94 -7.45 -5.76
CA GLN A 7 -11.14 -6.63 -5.62
C GLN A 7 -12.38 -7.45 -5.29
N ALA A 8 -12.56 -8.59 -5.95
CA ALA A 8 -13.64 -9.53 -5.63
C ALA A 8 -13.54 -10.02 -4.18
N TYR A 9 -12.35 -10.41 -3.73
CA TYR A 9 -12.11 -10.83 -2.35
C TYR A 9 -12.40 -9.71 -1.34
N LEU A 10 -11.96 -8.49 -1.62
CA LEU A 10 -12.23 -7.32 -0.77
C LEU A 10 -13.74 -7.06 -0.64
N GLN A 11 -14.48 -7.14 -1.75
CA GLN A 11 -15.93 -6.97 -1.76
C GLN A 11 -16.65 -8.08 -0.97
N GLU A 12 -16.26 -9.34 -1.15
CA GLU A 12 -16.82 -10.49 -0.42
C GLU A 12 -16.67 -10.35 1.10
N HIS A 13 -15.57 -9.74 1.54
CA HIS A 13 -15.26 -9.51 2.95
C HIS A 13 -15.65 -8.12 3.48
N GLU A 14 -16.44 -7.34 2.73
CA GLU A 14 -16.89 -5.99 3.12
C GLU A 14 -15.73 -5.04 3.48
N LEU A 15 -14.62 -5.13 2.76
CA LEU A 15 -13.46 -4.26 2.88
C LEU A 15 -13.48 -3.23 1.74
N ASP A 16 -13.14 -1.99 2.06
CA ASP A 16 -13.08 -0.89 1.10
C ASP A 16 -11.75 -0.88 0.32
N GLY A 17 -10.73 -1.56 0.83
CA GLY A 17 -9.47 -1.72 0.12
C GLY A 17 -8.38 -2.41 0.93
N TRP A 18 -7.24 -2.60 0.28
CA TRP A 18 -6.00 -3.10 0.89
C TRP A 18 -4.90 -2.06 0.70
N LEU A 19 -4.34 -1.59 1.82
CA LEU A 19 -3.22 -0.66 1.84
C LEU A 19 -1.95 -1.40 2.26
N MET A 20 -1.10 -1.71 1.28
CA MET A 20 0.24 -2.22 1.54
C MET A 20 1.16 -1.03 1.85
N ALA A 21 1.74 -1.02 3.06
CA ALA A 21 2.73 -0.03 3.46
C ALA A 21 4.10 -0.69 3.56
N ASP A 22 5.14 -0.03 3.05
CA ASP A 22 6.51 -0.50 3.16
C ASP A 22 7.49 0.63 3.51
N PHE A 23 8.54 0.26 4.23
CA PHE A 23 9.75 1.04 4.41
C PHE A 23 10.92 0.07 4.42
N HIS A 24 11.96 0.35 3.64
CA HIS A 24 13.17 -0.46 3.58
C HIS A 24 12.97 -1.90 3.06
N GLY A 25 11.85 -2.22 2.41
CA GLY A 25 11.53 -3.58 1.97
C GLY A 25 11.23 -4.54 3.12
N PHE A 26 10.86 -4.04 4.30
CA PHE A 26 10.49 -4.88 5.45
C PHE A 26 9.18 -5.63 5.24
N ASN A 27 8.25 -5.05 4.46
CA ASN A 27 7.00 -5.72 4.12
C ASN A 27 7.22 -6.72 2.98
N THR A 28 7.61 -7.94 3.33
CA THR A 28 7.85 -9.02 2.36
C THR A 28 6.62 -9.36 1.53
N ILE A 29 5.41 -9.18 2.08
CA ILE A 29 4.14 -9.37 1.36
C ILE A 29 4.00 -8.30 0.28
N ALA A 30 4.19 -7.03 0.63
CA ALA A 30 4.14 -5.92 -0.33
C ALA A 30 5.21 -6.08 -1.42
N MET A 31 6.45 -6.37 -1.04
CA MET A 31 7.55 -6.57 -1.99
C MET A 31 7.25 -7.70 -2.99
N ALA A 32 6.72 -8.84 -2.51
CA ALA A 32 6.36 -9.96 -3.36
C ALA A 32 5.15 -9.66 -4.26
N MET A 33 4.08 -9.08 -3.71
CA MET A 33 2.84 -8.77 -4.43
C MET A 33 3.06 -7.75 -5.54
N LEU A 34 3.83 -6.70 -5.23
CA LEU A 34 4.18 -5.61 -6.14
C LEU A 34 5.33 -5.99 -7.08
N LYS A 35 5.97 -7.16 -6.88
CA LYS A 35 7.14 -7.62 -7.64
C LYS A 35 8.26 -6.58 -7.64
N LEU A 36 8.43 -5.86 -6.53
CA LEU A 36 9.51 -4.91 -6.36
C LEU A 36 10.82 -5.67 -6.16
N SER A 37 11.90 -5.15 -6.71
CA SER A 37 13.22 -5.76 -6.63
C SER A 37 14.30 -4.72 -6.36
N GLY A 38 15.43 -5.19 -5.83
CA GLY A 38 16.51 -4.32 -5.37
C GLY A 38 16.15 -3.57 -4.09
N MET A 39 16.98 -2.58 -3.77
CA MET A 39 16.86 -1.83 -2.53
C MET A 39 15.76 -0.76 -2.64
N VAL A 40 14.72 -0.84 -1.81
CA VAL A 40 13.75 0.24 -1.60
C VAL A 40 14.14 0.90 -0.29
N THR A 41 14.36 2.21 -0.29
CA THR A 41 14.91 2.94 0.89
C THR A 41 13.96 3.98 1.44
N ARG A 42 12.87 4.29 0.73
CA ARG A 42 11.89 5.29 1.16
C ARG A 42 10.57 4.62 1.50
N ARG A 43 9.77 5.33 2.30
CA ARG A 43 8.41 4.90 2.63
C ARG A 43 7.58 4.89 1.36
N SER A 44 6.76 3.87 1.18
CA SER A 44 5.84 3.75 0.05
C SER A 44 4.52 3.13 0.51
N PHE A 45 3.46 3.43 -0.24
CA PHE A 45 2.15 2.83 -0.05
C PHE A 45 1.59 2.40 -1.40
N TYR A 46 0.88 1.28 -1.42
CA TYR A 46 0.10 0.85 -2.58
C TYR A 46 -1.30 0.46 -2.12
N PHE A 47 -2.28 1.21 -2.60
CA PHE A 47 -3.68 1.03 -2.26
C PHE A 47 -4.43 0.36 -3.41
N ILE A 48 -5.07 -0.77 -3.14
CA ILE A 48 -6.02 -1.41 -4.05
C ILE A 48 -7.41 -1.21 -3.45
N PRO A 49 -8.27 -0.32 -4.02
CA PRO A 49 -9.64 -0.18 -3.56
C PRO A 49 -10.45 -1.41 -3.97
N SER A 50 -11.54 -1.70 -3.25
CA SER A 50 -12.47 -2.78 -3.59
C SER A 50 -13.13 -2.60 -4.95
N SER A 51 -13.21 -1.36 -5.45
CA SER A 51 -13.62 -1.02 -6.81
C SER A 51 -12.83 0.20 -7.31
N GLY A 52 -12.44 0.19 -8.58
CA GLY A 52 -11.71 1.29 -9.22
C GLY A 52 -10.22 1.02 -9.42
N GLU A 53 -9.44 2.10 -9.59
CA GLU A 53 -8.03 2.03 -9.96
C GLU A 53 -7.12 1.99 -8.73
N PRO A 54 -6.14 1.06 -8.65
CA PRO A 54 -5.11 1.09 -7.62
C PRO A 54 -4.28 2.37 -7.66
N THR A 55 -3.77 2.81 -6.50
CA THR A 55 -2.91 3.99 -6.41
C THR A 55 -1.64 3.72 -5.62
N ALA A 56 -0.49 4.02 -6.21
CA ALA A 56 0.80 4.04 -5.55
C ALA A 56 1.10 5.45 -5.01
N LEU A 57 1.45 5.57 -3.72
CA LEU A 57 2.02 6.78 -3.12
C LEU A 57 3.49 6.54 -2.81
N ILE A 58 4.37 7.18 -3.55
CA ILE A 58 5.80 6.85 -3.59
C ILE A 58 6.66 8.11 -3.44
N HIS A 59 7.86 7.95 -2.88
CA HIS A 59 8.79 9.06 -2.78
C HIS A 59 9.33 9.41 -4.18
N ALA A 60 9.41 10.71 -4.50
CA ALA A 60 9.74 11.20 -5.86
C ALA A 60 11.04 10.62 -6.44
N ILE A 61 12.06 10.39 -5.60
CA ILE A 61 13.38 9.87 -6.01
C ILE A 61 13.41 8.35 -6.27
N GLU A 62 12.36 7.60 -5.93
CA GLU A 62 12.31 6.14 -6.12
C GLU A 62 11.22 5.73 -7.12
N GLN A 63 10.62 6.70 -7.84
CA GLN A 63 9.46 6.45 -8.72
C GLN A 63 9.72 5.36 -9.77
N ASP A 64 10.94 5.29 -10.30
CA ASP A 64 11.36 4.37 -11.36
C ASP A 64 11.17 2.90 -10.95
N LYS A 65 11.31 2.60 -9.65
CA LYS A 65 11.13 1.23 -9.12
C LYS A 65 9.68 0.75 -9.22
N PHE A 66 8.73 1.68 -9.28
CA PHE A 66 7.30 1.42 -9.26
C PHE A 66 6.66 1.59 -10.65
N GLU A 67 7.42 1.93 -11.70
CA GLU A 67 6.91 2.20 -13.05
C GLU A 67 5.95 1.14 -13.58
N LYS A 68 6.29 -0.13 -13.37
CA LYS A 68 5.53 -1.28 -13.88
C LYS A 68 4.28 -1.59 -13.07
N LEU A 69 4.03 -0.87 -11.96
CA LEU A 69 2.82 -1.07 -11.18
C LEU A 69 1.61 -0.53 -11.92
N PRO A 70 0.51 -1.30 -11.95
CA PRO A 70 -0.75 -0.84 -12.52
C PRO A 70 -1.37 0.26 -11.66
N GLY A 71 -2.15 1.10 -12.30
CA GLY A 71 -2.90 2.18 -11.66
C GLY A 71 -2.13 3.50 -11.56
N LYS A 72 -2.71 4.42 -10.80
CA LYS A 72 -2.21 5.78 -10.63
C LYS A 72 -0.96 5.81 -9.77
N LYS A 73 -0.06 6.75 -10.05
CA LYS A 73 1.11 7.04 -9.23
C LYS A 73 1.03 8.47 -8.73
N VAL A 74 1.21 8.64 -7.43
CA VAL A 74 1.28 9.93 -6.74
C VAL A 74 2.64 10.00 -6.07
N THR A 75 3.40 11.05 -6.36
CA THR A 75 4.72 11.25 -5.77
C THR A 75 4.67 12.25 -4.62
N PHE A 76 5.44 12.00 -3.57
CA PHE A 76 5.69 12.97 -2.50
C PHE A 76 7.18 13.23 -2.30
N SER A 77 7.51 14.39 -1.74
CA SER A 77 8.88 14.80 -1.39
C SER A 77 8.99 15.39 0.03
N SER A 78 7.87 15.47 0.76
CA SER A 78 7.81 15.96 2.14
C SER A 78 6.79 15.16 2.95
N TYR A 79 6.95 15.17 4.26
CA TYR A 79 6.02 14.50 5.18
C TYR A 79 4.60 15.08 5.09
N LYS A 80 4.45 16.42 4.96
CA LYS A 80 3.13 17.06 4.79
C LYS A 80 2.41 16.57 3.53
N LEU A 81 3.13 16.46 2.43
CA LEU A 81 2.56 15.99 1.16
C LEU A 81 2.24 14.48 1.21
N LEU A 82 3.07 13.70 1.93
CA LEU A 82 2.77 12.29 2.20
C LEU A 82 1.44 12.15 2.93
N GLU A 83 1.28 12.85 4.06
CA GLU A 83 0.07 12.78 4.88
C GLU A 83 -1.17 13.23 4.12
N SER A 84 -1.10 14.37 3.42
CA SER A 84 -2.25 14.89 2.68
C SER A 84 -2.64 13.95 1.53
N SER A 85 -1.65 13.45 0.77
CA SER A 85 -1.92 12.54 -0.34
C SER A 85 -2.47 11.21 0.14
N LEU A 86 -1.96 10.68 1.26
CA LEU A 86 -2.48 9.44 1.83
C LEU A 86 -3.92 9.62 2.31
N LYS A 87 -4.24 10.75 2.94
CA LYS A 87 -5.61 11.10 3.33
C LYS A 87 -6.54 11.15 2.12
N ASP A 88 -6.11 11.79 1.04
CA ASP A 88 -6.92 11.91 -0.18
C ASP A 88 -7.14 10.56 -0.87
N ILE A 89 -6.13 9.69 -0.89
CA ILE A 89 -6.24 8.33 -1.46
C ILE A 89 -7.28 7.48 -0.70
N LEU A 90 -7.38 7.67 0.62
CA LEU A 90 -8.21 6.85 1.49
C LEU A 90 -9.55 7.51 1.86
N ILE A 91 -9.86 8.69 1.30
CA ILE A 91 -10.96 9.55 1.78
C ILE A 91 -12.33 8.86 1.78
N GLU A 92 -12.58 7.98 0.81
CA GLU A 92 -13.85 7.24 0.68
C GLU A 92 -13.81 5.86 1.37
N SER A 93 -12.68 5.46 1.98
CA SER A 93 -12.48 4.15 2.57
C SER A 93 -12.60 4.17 4.09
N LYS A 94 -13.40 3.27 4.65
CA LYS A 94 -13.65 3.15 6.10
C LYS A 94 -13.01 1.90 6.70
N LYS A 95 -13.05 0.77 5.97
CA LYS A 95 -12.51 -0.52 6.38
C LYS A 95 -11.38 -0.92 5.43
N ILE A 96 -10.14 -0.81 5.90
CA ILE A 96 -8.96 -1.09 5.08
C ILE A 96 -8.19 -2.27 5.69
N ALA A 97 -7.83 -3.24 4.85
CA ALA A 97 -6.91 -4.30 5.22
C ALA A 97 -5.46 -3.79 5.17
N MET A 98 -4.63 -4.24 6.10
CA MET A 98 -3.19 -3.97 6.17
C MET A 98 -2.46 -5.15 6.82
N GLU A 99 -1.15 -5.23 6.63
CA GLU A 99 -0.27 -6.12 7.41
C GLU A 99 -0.08 -5.56 8.83
N TYR A 100 -1.16 -5.61 9.60
CA TYR A 100 -1.22 -5.24 11.01
C TYR A 100 -1.62 -6.45 11.85
N SER A 101 -0.95 -6.63 12.98
CA SER A 101 -1.29 -7.66 13.96
C SER A 101 -1.57 -7.00 15.30
N PRO A 102 -2.80 -7.07 15.84
CA PRO A 102 -3.10 -6.56 17.16
C PRO A 102 -2.13 -7.08 18.21
N MET A 103 -1.52 -6.17 18.97
CA MET A 103 -0.49 -6.46 19.97
C MET A 103 0.76 -7.18 19.42
N GLY A 104 1.01 -7.12 18.11
CA GLY A 104 2.14 -7.81 17.49
C GLY A 104 2.10 -9.34 17.62
N ARG A 105 0.91 -9.94 17.76
CA ARG A 105 0.74 -11.38 18.02
C ARG A 105 1.32 -12.29 16.91
N LEU A 106 1.36 -11.79 15.68
CA LEU A 106 1.94 -12.47 14.53
C LEU A 106 3.11 -11.65 13.98
N PRO A 107 4.35 -11.90 14.43
CA PRO A 107 5.52 -11.09 14.04
C PRO A 107 5.77 -11.03 12.52
N TYR A 108 5.38 -12.07 11.79
CA TYR A 108 5.49 -12.10 10.33
C TYR A 108 4.52 -11.15 9.60
N ILE A 109 3.47 -10.67 10.28
CA ILE A 109 2.44 -9.79 9.73
C ILE A 109 2.40 -8.45 10.47
N GLY A 110 2.78 -8.35 11.75
CA GLY A 110 2.72 -7.12 12.54
C GLY A 110 3.82 -6.10 12.20
N ILE A 111 3.93 -5.73 10.92
CA ILE A 111 4.97 -4.87 10.37
C ILE A 111 4.51 -3.42 10.18
N VAL A 112 3.19 -3.18 10.19
CA VAL A 112 2.60 -1.85 10.22
C VAL A 112 2.27 -1.49 11.66
N ASP A 113 2.76 -0.32 12.09
CA ASP A 113 2.44 0.27 13.39
C ASP A 113 1.04 0.91 13.39
N GLY A 114 0.32 0.81 14.51
CA GLY A 114 -1.03 1.34 14.68
C GLY A 114 -1.11 2.77 15.21
N GLY A 115 0.04 3.39 15.53
CA GLY A 115 0.15 4.59 16.35
C GLY A 115 0.51 4.32 17.81
#